data_AF-A0A817M1U3-F1
#
_entry.id   AF-A0A817M1U3-F1
#
_cell.length_a   1.000
_cell.length_b   1.000
_cell.length_c   1.000
_cell.angle_alpha   90.00
_cell.angle_beta   90.00
_cell.angle_gamma   90.00
#
_symmetry.space_group_name_H-M   'P 1'
#
loop_
_entity.id
_entity.type
_entity.pdbx_description
1 polymer ?
#
loop_
_entity_poly.entity_id
_entity_poly.type
_entity_poly.pdbx_seq_one_letter_code
_entity_poly.pdbx_strand_id
1 'polypeptide(L)'
;MACQESLSDRQGGSIQLIRCVTPTPEERNDPRYIPQLEINKKAQQIISERFNVPISIIVYVGHMGVGKSKLASLTVAALEKGQHDPSLGWFRSGVDSDGITKGVWMWS
;
A
#
# COMPACT_ATOMS: atom_id res chain seq x y z
N MET A 1 0.28 9.29 18.26
CA MET A 1 -0.42 8.35 17.36
C MET A 1 0.42 7.09 17.18
N ALA A 2 -0.16 5.91 17.42
CA ALA A 2 0.57 4.64 17.34
C ALA A 2 0.47 4.03 15.94
N CYS A 3 1.62 3.67 15.35
CA CYS A 3 1.64 2.70 14.26
C CYS A 3 1.32 1.34 14.87
N GLN A 4 0.08 0.91 14.71
CA GLN A 4 -0.37 -0.42 15.10
C GLN A 4 -0.32 -1.27 13.83
N GLU A 5 0.58 -2.26 13.81
CA GLU A 5 0.48 -3.39 12.89
C GLU A 5 -0.69 -4.25 13.35
N SER A 6 -1.72 -4.38 12.52
CA SER A 6 -2.72 -5.43 12.66
C SER A 6 -2.91 -6.14 11.31
N LEU A 7 -2.10 -7.19 11.14
CA LEU A 7 -2.44 -8.53 10.64
C LEU A 7 -3.57 -8.67 9.59
N SER A 8 -3.15 -9.10 8.40
CA SER A 8 -3.72 -10.08 7.42
C SER A 8 -5.20 -10.52 7.60
N ASP A 9 -6.06 -10.52 6.56
CA ASP A 9 -6.19 -11.67 5.63
C ASP A 9 -7.08 -11.42 4.38
N ARG A 10 -7.37 -10.17 3.97
CA ARG A 10 -8.32 -9.90 2.84
C ARG A 10 -7.77 -9.13 1.64
N GLN A 11 -6.48 -8.84 1.59
CA GLN A 11 -5.88 -8.19 0.41
C GLN A 11 -5.21 -9.26 -0.46
N GLY A 12 -5.93 -9.73 -1.47
CA GLY A 12 -5.36 -10.61 -2.49
C GLY A 12 -4.37 -9.84 -3.36
N GLY A 13 -3.12 -10.31 -3.46
CA GLY A 13 -2.17 -9.84 -4.46
C GLY A 13 -1.62 -8.42 -4.29
N SER A 14 -1.68 -7.81 -3.11
CA SER A 14 -0.98 -6.54 -2.85
C SER A 14 0.07 -6.65 -1.74
N ILE A 15 1.13 -5.87 -1.88
CA ILE A 15 2.24 -5.81 -0.94
C ILE A 15 2.67 -4.36 -0.72
N GLN A 16 2.98 -4.03 0.53
CA GLN A 16 3.55 -2.73 0.85
C GLN A 16 5.01 -2.67 0.34
N LEU A 17 5.32 -1.70 -0.52
CA LEU A 17 6.66 -1.48 -1.06
C LEU A 17 7.51 -0.61 -0.13
N ILE A 18 6.94 0.49 0.37
CA ILE A 18 7.57 1.39 1.33
C ILE A 18 6.69 1.44 2.56
N ARG A 19 7.27 1.19 3.73
CA ARG A 19 6.58 1.20 5.02
C ARG A 19 6.95 2.48 5.77
N CYS A 20 5.98 3.02 6.52
CA CYS A 20 6.29 4.00 7.55
C CYS A 20 6.81 3.24 8.77
N VAL A 21 8.01 3.58 9.22
CA VAL A 21 8.58 3.02 10.45
C VAL A 21 7.71 3.49 11.62
N THR A 22 7.45 2.59 12.57
CA THR A 22 6.70 2.92 13.78
C THR A 22 7.50 3.93 14.61
N PRO A 23 6.98 5.14 14.85
CA PRO A 23 7.68 6.12 15.66
C PRO A 23 7.76 5.65 17.11
N THR A 24 8.89 5.91 17.76
CA THR A 24 9.06 5.71 19.20
C THR A 24 8.11 6.62 20.00
N PRO A 25 7.87 6.33 21.29
CA PRO A 25 7.05 7.22 22.12
C PRO A 25 7.53 8.67 22.15
N GLU A 26 8.85 8.89 22.15
CA GLU A 26 9.48 10.21 22.14
C GLU A 26 9.22 10.93 20.81
N GLU A 27 9.43 10.23 19.69
CA GLU A 27 9.20 10.74 18.34
C GLU A 27 7.72 11.12 18.11
N ARG A 28 6.78 10.36 18.70
CA ARG A 28 5.34 10.68 18.59
C ARG A 28 4.94 12.01 19.21
N ASN A 29 5.74 12.51 20.15
CA ASN A 29 5.47 13.74 20.89
C ASN A 29 6.25 14.94 20.33
N ASP A 30 7.16 14.73 19.37
CA ASP A 30 7.89 15.83 18.72
C ASP A 30 7.04 16.43 17.58
N PRO A 31 6.61 17.71 17.67
CA PRO A 31 5.83 18.37 16.63
C PRO A 31 6.60 18.56 15.32
N ARG A 32 7.93 18.38 15.32
CA ARG A 32 8.79 18.43 14.14
C ARG A 32 9.16 17.06 13.61
N TYR A 33 8.60 15.99 14.19
CA TYR A 33 8.90 14.63 13.75
C TYR A 33 8.57 14.44 12.27
N ILE A 34 9.57 14.00 11.51
CA ILE A 34 9.42 13.60 10.11
C ILE A 34 9.33 12.06 10.10
N PRO A 35 8.25 11.47 9.59
CA PRO A 35 8.10 10.01 9.52
C PRO A 35 9.25 9.35 8.78
N GLN A 36 9.88 8.36 9.42
CA GLN A 36 10.90 7.54 8.78
C GLN A 36 10.26 6.51 7.85
N LEU A 37 10.91 6.23 6.73
CA LEU A 37 10.44 5.31 5.70
C LEU A 37 11.45 4.19 5.48
N GLU A 38 10.97 2.96 5.33
CA GLU A 38 11.79 1.80 5.01
C GLU A 38 11.27 1.06 3.78
N ILE A 39 12.19 0.49 3.00
CA ILE A 39 11.84 -0.38 1.87
C ILE A 39 11.51 -1.77 2.42
N ASN A 40 10.38 -2.32 1.97
CA ASN A 40 10.05 -3.72 2.22
C ASN A 40 10.96 -4.62 1.38
N LYS A 41 11.93 -5.28 2.03
CA LYS A 41 12.89 -6.19 1.38
C LYS A 41 12.22 -7.31 0.57
N LYS A 42 11.05 -7.81 1.01
CA LYS A 42 10.29 -8.83 0.27
C LYS A 42 9.72 -8.27 -1.04
N ALA A 43 9.18 -7.05 -1.01
CA ALA A 43 8.68 -6.39 -2.22
C ALA A 43 9.83 -6.08 -3.18
N GLN A 44 10.96 -5.61 -2.66
CA GLN A 44 12.18 -5.39 -3.45
C GLN A 44 12.66 -6.68 -4.12
N GLN A 45 12.67 -7.80 -3.40
CA GLN A 45 13.04 -9.10 -3.97
C GLN A 45 12.09 -9.53 -5.10
N ILE A 46 10.77 -9.42 -4.91
CA ILE A 46 9.78 -9.71 -5.96
C ILE A 46 10.06 -8.87 -7.22
N ILE A 47 10.36 -7.58 -7.03
CA ILE A 47 10.64 -6.70 -8.16
C ILE A 47 11.89 -7.15 -8.91
N SER A 48 13.00 -7.38 -8.18
CA SER A 48 14.27 -7.76 -8.76
C SER A 48 14.23 -9.13 -9.47
N GLU A 49 13.44 -10.08 -8.96
CA GLU A 49 13.34 -11.42 -9.55
C GLU A 49 12.41 -11.46 -10.77
N ARG A 50 11.29 -10.74 -10.73
CA ARG A 50 10.25 -10.83 -11.77
C ARG A 50 10.45 -9.85 -12.92
N PHE A 51 11.06 -8.69 -12.68
CA PHE A 51 11.17 -7.64 -13.68
C PHE A 51 12.60 -7.49 -14.19
N ASN A 52 12.99 -8.38 -15.10
CA ASN A 52 14.23 -8.27 -15.89
C ASN A 52 14.01 -7.60 -17.26
N VAL A 53 12.87 -6.93 -17.42
CA VAL A 53 12.43 -6.27 -18.67
C VAL A 53 11.99 -4.83 -18.36
N PRO A 54 11.92 -3.93 -19.36
CA PRO A 54 11.37 -2.60 -19.16
C PRO A 54 9.97 -2.64 -18.53
N ILE A 55 9.78 -1.89 -17.44
CA ILE A 55 8.52 -1.82 -16.71
C ILE A 55 7.80 -0.50 -16.98
N SER A 56 6.46 -0.57 -17.04
CA SER A 56 5.60 0.60 -16.95
C SER A 56 4.96 0.66 -15.58
N ILE A 57 5.02 1.81 -14.92
CA ILE A 57 4.51 2.00 -13.57
C ILE A 57 3.30 2.94 -13.63
N ILE A 58 2.17 2.49 -13.09
CA ILE A 58 0.96 3.31 -12.90
C ILE A 58 0.85 3.64 -11.41
N VAL A 59 0.83 4.93 -11.07
CA VAL A 59 0.81 5.39 -9.66
C VAL A 59 -0.41 6.28 -9.41
N TYR A 60 -1.08 6.03 -8.29
CA TYR A 60 -2.22 6.83 -7.81
C TYR A 60 -1.82 7.67 -6.59
N VAL A 61 -1.65 8.99 -6.77
CA VAL A 61 -1.25 9.93 -5.72
C VAL A 61 -2.31 11.02 -5.54
N GLY A 62 -2.55 11.44 -4.30
CA GLY A 62 -3.51 12.50 -3.97
C GLY A 62 -3.92 12.49 -2.52
N HIS A 63 -4.73 13.47 -2.12
CA HIS A 63 -5.21 13.64 -0.74
C HIS A 63 -5.91 12.39 -0.17
N MET A 64 -5.97 12.27 1.16
CA MET A 64 -6.72 11.19 1.81
C MET A 64 -8.22 11.31 1.50
N GLY A 65 -8.93 10.18 1.46
CA GLY A 65 -10.38 10.15 1.24
C GLY A 65 -10.87 10.27 -0.22
N VAL A 66 -10.00 10.50 -1.20
CA VAL A 66 -10.42 10.71 -2.62
C VAL A 66 -10.58 9.43 -3.45
N GLY A 67 -10.68 8.25 -2.82
CA GLY A 67 -10.99 6.99 -3.53
C GLY A 67 -9.84 6.34 -4.33
N LYS A 68 -8.58 6.74 -4.11
CA LYS A 68 -7.41 6.20 -4.84
C LYS A 68 -7.32 4.67 -4.84
N SER A 69 -7.46 4.03 -3.68
CA SER A 69 -7.38 2.57 -3.57
C SER A 69 -8.50 1.87 -4.34
N LYS A 70 -9.69 2.49 -4.43
CA LYS A 70 -10.80 1.99 -5.23
C LYS A 70 -10.46 2.03 -6.73
N LEU A 71 -9.88 3.14 -7.20
CA LEU A 71 -9.45 3.27 -8.60
C LEU A 71 -8.29 2.31 -8.94
N ALA A 72 -7.34 2.13 -8.03
CA ALA A 72 -6.24 1.18 -8.18
C ALA A 72 -6.77 -0.26 -8.31
N SER A 73 -7.72 -0.66 -7.47
CA SER A 73 -8.39 -1.98 -7.57
C SER A 73 -9.11 -2.17 -8.90
N LEU A 74 -9.82 -1.15 -9.40
CA LEU A 74 -10.46 -1.22 -10.73
C LEU A 74 -9.44 -1.37 -11.87
N THR A 75 -8.26 -0.77 -11.72
CA THR A 75 -7.17 -0.90 -12.70
C THR A 75 -6.64 -2.31 -12.74
N VAL A 76 -6.42 -2.92 -11.58
CA VAL A 76 -6.00 -4.32 -11.49
C VAL A 76 -7.07 -5.22 -12.12
N ALA A 77 -8.35 -5.01 -11.79
CA ALA A 77 -9.47 -5.76 -12.39
C ALA A 77 -9.51 -5.66 -13.92
N ALA A 78 -9.18 -4.50 -14.49
CA ALA A 78 -9.12 -4.32 -15.94
C ALA A 78 -7.90 -5.00 -16.59
N LEU A 79 -6.81 -5.16 -15.85
CA LEU A 79 -5.57 -5.80 -16.33
C LEU A 79 -5.58 -7.32 -16.15
N GLU A 80 -6.20 -7.83 -15.08
CA GLU A 80 -6.41 -9.27 -14.89
C GLU A 80 -7.50 -9.76 -15.85
N LYS A 81 -7.11 -10.56 -16.86
CA LYS A 81 -8.06 -11.16 -17.84
C LYS A 81 -8.92 -12.30 -17.25
N GLY A 82 -9.07 -12.39 -15.92
CA GLY A 82 -9.69 -13.51 -15.20
C GLY A 82 -11.04 -13.17 -14.55
N GLN A 83 -11.72 -14.19 -14.02
CA GLN A 83 -12.93 -13.99 -13.21
C GLN A 83 -12.56 -13.28 -11.90
N HIS A 84 -12.95 -12.03 -11.79
CA HIS A 84 -12.80 -11.20 -10.60
C HIS A 84 -13.84 -11.60 -9.54
N ASP A 85 -13.38 -11.88 -8.32
CA ASP A 85 -14.22 -11.93 -7.13
C ASP A 85 -14.32 -10.52 -6.53
N PRO A 86 -15.47 -9.83 -6.67
CA PRO A 86 -15.66 -8.48 -6.13
C PRO A 86 -15.63 -8.39 -4.61
N SER A 87 -15.60 -9.52 -3.90
CA SER A 87 -15.43 -9.57 -2.44
C SER A 87 -13.97 -9.45 -1.98
N LEU A 88 -12.99 -9.68 -2.88
CA LEU A 88 -11.55 -9.56 -2.61
C LEU A 88 -11.00 -8.26 -3.20
N GLY A 89 -10.95 -7.21 -2.39
CA GLY A 89 -10.29 -5.97 -2.80
C GLY A 89 -8.77 -6.11 -2.79
N TRP A 90 -8.09 -5.83 -3.91
CA TRP A 90 -6.62 -5.83 -3.97
C TRP A 90 -6.01 -4.76 -3.06
N PHE A 91 -6.61 -3.56 -3.01
CA PHE A 91 -6.20 -2.49 -2.12
C PHE A 91 -7.31 -2.18 -1.12
N ARG A 92 -6.94 -2.07 0.17
CA ARG A 92 -7.88 -1.65 1.22
C ARG A 92 -8.46 -0.27 0.90
N SER A 93 -9.78 -0.17 0.98
CA SER A 93 -10.55 1.07 0.84
C SER A 93 -11.66 1.11 1.88
N GLY A 94 -12.13 2.31 2.26
CA GLY A 94 -13.09 2.49 3.35
C GLY A 94 -13.16 3.95 3.81
N VAL A 95 -13.93 4.20 4.87
CA VAL A 95 -14.17 5.54 5.44
C VAL A 95 -13.44 5.72 6.80
N ASP A 96 -12.37 4.95 7.05
CA ASP A 96 -11.57 5.14 8.26
C ASP A 96 -10.85 6.50 8.23
N SER A 97 -11.05 7.29 9.29
CA SER A 97 -10.41 8.59 9.50
C SER A 97 -8.89 8.52 9.58
N ASP A 98 -8.33 7.35 9.91
CA ASP A 98 -6.93 7.17 10.28
C ASP A 98 -5.96 6.93 9.10
N GLY A 99 -6.43 7.16 7.87
CA GLY A 99 -5.62 6.98 6.67
C GLY A 99 -5.39 5.49 6.39
N ILE A 100 -6.24 4.94 5.53
CA ILE A 100 -6.28 3.50 5.20
C ILE A 100 -5.00 2.99 4.54
N THR A 101 -4.29 3.86 3.82
CA THR A 101 -3.07 3.53 3.09
C THR A 101 -1.95 4.41 3.61
N LYS A 102 -0.99 3.80 4.33
CA LYS A 102 0.24 4.44 4.79
C LYS A 102 1.43 3.85 4.05
N GLY A 103 2.40 4.69 3.69
CA GLY A 103 3.51 4.32 2.82
C GLY A 103 3.08 4.11 1.36
N VAL A 104 3.80 3.25 0.64
CA VAL A 104 3.54 2.93 -0.78
C VAL A 104 3.18 1.46 -0.91
N TRP A 105 2.12 1.18 -1.66
CA TRP A 105 1.61 -0.17 -1.90
C TRP A 105 1.65 -0.48 -3.40
N MET A 106 1.92 -1.73 -3.74
CA MET A 106 1.93 -2.24 -5.11
C MET A 106 1.10 -3.52 -5.20
N TRP A 107 0.58 -3.79 -6.40
CA TRP A 107 0.03 -5.10 -6.76
C TRP A 107 1.19 -6.03 -7.16
N SER A 108 1.17 -7.29 -6.72
CA SER A 108 2.26 -8.27 -6.80
C SER A 108 1.80 -9.64 -7.28
#